data_AF-A0AAU7S4Z3-F1
#
_entry.id   AF-A0AAU7S4Z3-F1
#
_cell.length_a   1.000
_cell.length_b   1.000
_cell.length_c   1.000
_cell.angle_alpha   90.00
_cell.angle_beta   90.00
_cell.angle_gamma   90.00
#
_symmetry.space_group_name_H-M   'P 1'
#
loop_
_entity.id
_entity.type
_entity.pdbx_description
1 polymer ?
#
loop_
_entity_poly.entity_id
_entity_poly.type
_entity_poly.pdbx_seq_one_letter_code
_entity_poly.pdbx_strand_id
1 'polypeptide(L)'
;MHGIATPDAALPDLKQPVEEGDPVEDDRMFRRCLGQYGTGIAIITTETEGRRAAVTVNSFSSVSLDPPLILWSIARTSRSFSIFTGGGYFAVNILSSRQMDVSRHFSSKLEDKFADSAWTLGKYGSPLIDGCLAHLECETNTLVEGGDHVIIIGLVKRARRFEGMPLLFSQGQYSVPESHPETSPTPEASGAVSDTTSEGTIVSQIFEAHNLLSSVFDEHRRAEGVDISVARVLACLYDAKGLKSDQLAAATYLGQRDTEDAITELVRRSLLVNNQGQLSLTPEGRKVREAIKRRWQDFQQAQIAGIPEADLKSTIRALSKLIDQNKTMQ
;
A
#
# COMPACT_ATOMS: atom_id res chain seq x y z
N MET A 1 35.88 -18.09 5.30
CA MET A 1 34.57 -18.50 4.75
C MET A 1 33.73 -19.02 5.90
N HIS A 2 33.03 -18.15 6.61
CA HIS A 2 32.06 -18.57 7.63
C HIS A 2 30.68 -18.51 6.98
N GLY A 3 30.12 -19.69 6.73
CA GLY A 3 28.76 -19.85 6.23
C GLY A 3 27.79 -19.28 7.24
N ILE A 4 26.92 -18.39 6.77
CA ILE A 4 25.76 -17.93 7.53
C ILE A 4 24.81 -19.12 7.57
N ALA A 5 24.80 -19.86 8.67
CA ALA A 5 23.73 -20.80 8.95
C ALA A 5 22.50 -19.98 9.34
N THR A 6 21.59 -19.80 8.40
CA THR A 6 20.26 -19.23 8.65
C THR A 6 19.37 -20.27 9.33
N PRO A 7 18.47 -19.87 10.25
CA PRO A 7 17.39 -20.72 10.72
C PRO A 7 16.58 -21.25 9.53
N ASP A 8 16.11 -22.49 9.66
CA ASP A 8 15.38 -23.26 8.64
C ASP A 8 13.94 -22.72 8.45
N ALA A 9 13.79 -21.41 8.18
CA ALA A 9 12.56 -20.85 7.65
C ALA A 9 12.51 -21.24 6.18
N ALA A 10 11.88 -22.38 5.89
CA ALA A 10 11.68 -22.85 4.53
C ALA A 10 11.16 -21.70 3.66
N LEU A 11 11.92 -21.33 2.63
CA LEU A 11 11.49 -20.34 1.64
C LEU A 11 10.08 -20.72 1.16
N PRO A 12 9.18 -19.75 0.93
CA PRO A 12 7.83 -20.04 0.47
C PRO A 12 7.90 -20.91 -0.79
N ASP A 13 7.06 -21.95 -0.82
CA ASP A 13 7.02 -22.93 -1.90
C ASP A 13 6.42 -22.32 -3.18
N LEU A 14 7.17 -21.41 -3.82
CA LEU A 14 6.81 -20.70 -5.07
C LEU A 14 6.91 -21.63 -6.29
N LYS A 15 6.45 -22.88 -6.20
CA LYS A 15 6.66 -23.91 -7.23
C LYS A 15 5.98 -23.59 -8.57
N GLN A 16 4.96 -22.73 -8.61
CA GLN A 16 4.30 -22.30 -9.84
C GLN A 16 3.93 -20.79 -9.80
N PRO A 17 4.12 -20.06 -10.91
CA PRO A 17 3.68 -18.67 -11.00
C PRO A 17 2.14 -18.58 -10.92
N VAL A 18 1.64 -17.58 -10.20
CA VAL A 18 0.18 -17.30 -10.12
C VAL A 18 -0.33 -16.79 -11.47
N GLU A 19 0.53 -16.11 -12.23
CA GLU A 19 0.25 -15.55 -13.55
C GLU A 19 1.57 -15.45 -14.34
N GLU A 20 1.50 -15.65 -15.67
CA GLU A 20 2.63 -15.57 -16.60
C GLU A 20 2.15 -15.04 -17.96
N GLY A 21 2.95 -14.21 -18.64
CA GLY A 21 2.64 -13.68 -19.96
C GLY A 21 3.71 -12.71 -20.48
N ASP A 22 3.50 -12.15 -21.68
CA ASP A 22 4.37 -11.13 -22.27
C ASP A 22 3.93 -9.71 -21.82
N PRO A 23 4.79 -8.92 -21.15
CA PRO A 23 4.49 -7.54 -20.77
C PRO A 23 4.06 -6.60 -21.90
N VAL A 24 4.45 -6.90 -23.15
CA VAL A 24 4.05 -6.10 -24.34
C VAL A 24 2.60 -6.39 -24.73
N GLU A 25 2.12 -7.60 -24.49
CA GLU A 25 0.77 -8.04 -24.84
C GLU A 25 -0.23 -7.87 -23.68
N ASP A 26 0.24 -7.89 -22.43
CA ASP A 26 -0.58 -7.71 -21.21
C ASP A 26 0.07 -6.72 -20.22
N ASP A 27 -0.26 -5.43 -20.39
CA ASP A 27 0.23 -4.34 -19.53
C ASP A 27 -0.27 -4.42 -18.08
N ARG A 28 -1.43 -5.07 -17.86
CA ARG A 28 -2.02 -5.25 -16.53
C ARG A 28 -1.26 -6.30 -15.74
N MET A 29 -0.91 -7.42 -16.37
CA MET A 29 -0.05 -8.44 -15.77
C MET A 29 1.30 -7.82 -15.40
N PHE A 30 1.92 -7.07 -16.32
CA PHE A 30 3.18 -6.39 -16.02
C PHE A 30 3.07 -5.44 -14.83
N ARG A 31 2.00 -4.64 -14.75
CA ARG A 31 1.74 -3.77 -13.60
C ARG A 31 1.52 -4.54 -12.29
N ARG A 32 0.81 -5.67 -12.31
CA ARG A 32 0.64 -6.54 -11.13
C ARG A 32 1.98 -7.09 -10.64
N CYS A 33 2.87 -7.47 -11.56
CA CYS A 33 4.24 -7.88 -11.25
C CYS A 33 5.03 -6.75 -10.59
N LEU A 34 4.99 -5.53 -11.13
CA LEU A 34 5.62 -4.36 -10.51
C LEU A 34 5.05 -4.05 -9.12
N GLY A 35 3.76 -4.29 -8.91
CA GLY A 35 3.10 -4.11 -7.60
C GLY A 35 3.62 -5.03 -6.49
N GLN A 36 4.33 -6.11 -6.82
CA GLN A 36 4.99 -6.96 -5.82
C GLN A 36 6.13 -6.24 -5.10
N TYR A 37 6.72 -5.22 -5.73
CA TYR A 37 7.71 -4.36 -5.10
C TYR A 37 7.02 -3.29 -4.25
N GLY A 38 6.96 -3.52 -2.94
CA GLY A 38 6.41 -2.57 -1.97
C GLY A 38 7.25 -1.29 -1.90
N THR A 39 6.57 -0.14 -1.88
CA THR A 39 7.21 1.19 -1.89
C THR A 39 6.60 2.09 -0.82
N GLY A 40 7.34 3.12 -0.41
CA GLY A 40 6.73 4.27 0.25
C GLY A 40 5.98 5.16 -0.75
N ILE A 41 5.17 6.09 -0.25
CA ILE A 41 4.48 7.08 -1.08
C ILE A 41 5.08 8.47 -0.84
N ALA A 42 5.32 9.19 -1.93
CA ALA A 42 5.73 10.59 -1.88
C ALA A 42 4.80 11.48 -2.70
N ILE A 43 4.73 12.76 -2.36
CA ILE A 43 4.16 13.81 -3.21
C ILE A 43 5.29 14.69 -3.69
N ILE A 44 5.44 14.78 -5.00
CA ILE A 44 6.36 15.71 -5.62
C ILE A 44 5.63 17.02 -5.87
N THR A 45 6.19 18.12 -5.39
CA THR A 45 5.62 19.46 -5.54
C THR A 45 6.62 20.39 -6.23
N THR A 46 6.12 21.38 -6.95
CA THR A 46 6.94 22.46 -7.51
C THR A 46 6.09 23.72 -7.63
N GLU A 47 6.74 24.87 -7.69
CA GLU A 47 6.13 26.15 -8.04
C GLU A 47 7.00 26.87 -9.05
N THR A 48 6.44 27.17 -10.22
CA THR A 48 7.13 27.89 -11.29
C THR A 48 6.23 29.02 -11.77
N GLU A 49 6.71 30.26 -11.69
CA GLU A 49 5.99 31.46 -12.13
C GLU A 49 4.58 31.58 -11.50
N GLY A 50 4.47 31.25 -10.21
CA GLY A 50 3.21 31.28 -9.46
C GLY A 50 2.25 30.12 -9.77
N ARG A 51 2.63 29.19 -10.68
CA ARG A 51 1.86 27.96 -10.94
C ARG A 51 2.41 26.82 -10.09
N ARG A 52 1.56 26.30 -9.20
CA ARG A 52 1.88 25.14 -8.37
C ARG A 52 1.46 23.86 -9.04
N ALA A 53 2.29 22.83 -8.90
CA ALA A 53 1.97 21.49 -9.33
C ALA A 53 2.30 20.48 -8.24
N ALA A 54 1.50 19.41 -8.19
CA ALA A 54 1.72 18.30 -7.28
C ALA A 54 1.30 16.97 -7.91
N VAL A 55 2.13 15.95 -7.71
CA VAL A 55 1.91 14.59 -8.20
C VAL A 55 2.25 13.60 -7.09
N THR A 56 1.29 12.75 -6.73
CA THR A 56 1.55 11.56 -5.90
C THR A 56 2.33 10.53 -6.72
N VAL A 57 3.44 10.05 -6.18
CA VAL A 57 4.31 9.06 -6.83
C VAL A 57 4.72 7.97 -5.85
N ASN A 58 4.93 6.78 -6.40
CA ASN A 58 5.63 5.68 -5.74
C ASN A 58 6.84 5.19 -6.57
N SER A 59 7.25 5.97 -7.57
CA SER A 59 8.44 5.75 -8.40
C SER A 59 9.72 6.38 -7.83
N PHE A 60 9.63 6.99 -6.63
CA PHE A 60 10.76 7.64 -5.96
C PHE A 60 11.81 6.61 -5.52
N SER A 61 13.09 6.94 -5.72
CA SER A 61 14.21 6.18 -5.17
C SER A 61 15.45 7.05 -4.93
N SER A 62 16.32 6.63 -4.01
CA SER A 62 17.64 7.22 -3.82
C SER A 62 18.62 6.73 -4.90
N VAL A 63 19.52 7.61 -5.36
CA VAL A 63 20.51 7.31 -6.41
C VAL A 63 21.94 7.36 -5.87
N SER A 64 22.30 8.43 -5.17
CA SER A 64 23.66 8.64 -4.68
C SER A 64 23.65 9.39 -3.35
N LEU A 65 24.67 9.13 -2.51
CA LEU A 65 24.91 9.89 -1.29
C LEU A 65 25.85 11.08 -1.51
N ASP A 66 26.84 10.94 -2.41
CA ASP A 66 27.77 12.02 -2.77
C ASP A 66 27.99 12.07 -4.30
N PRO A 67 27.46 13.09 -5.00
CA PRO A 67 26.53 14.09 -4.49
C PRO A 67 25.17 13.46 -4.10
N PRO A 68 24.37 14.10 -3.22
CA PRO A 68 23.10 13.54 -2.77
C PRO A 68 22.04 13.61 -3.87
N LEU A 69 21.82 12.48 -4.56
CA LEU A 69 20.92 12.37 -5.71
C LEU A 69 19.74 11.45 -5.39
N ILE A 70 18.57 11.84 -5.87
CA ILE A 70 17.35 11.03 -5.91
C ILE A 70 16.78 11.00 -7.32
N LEU A 71 15.87 10.08 -7.58
CA LEU A 71 15.08 10.06 -8.81
C LEU A 71 13.60 9.81 -8.56
N TRP A 72 12.79 10.15 -9.54
CA TRP A 72 11.39 9.75 -9.68
C TRP A 72 10.97 9.86 -11.14
N SER A 73 9.85 9.26 -11.52
CA SER A 73 9.37 9.26 -12.90
C SER A 73 8.01 9.93 -13.04
N ILE A 74 7.87 10.80 -14.06
CA ILE A 74 6.60 11.45 -14.41
C ILE A 74 6.08 10.96 -15.76
N ALA A 75 4.80 10.62 -15.83
CA ALA A 75 4.15 10.22 -17.07
C ALA A 75 4.08 11.41 -18.05
N ARG A 76 4.34 11.16 -19.33
CA ARG A 76 4.20 12.18 -20.40
C ARG A 76 2.78 12.74 -20.52
N THR A 77 1.79 11.96 -20.11
CA THR A 77 0.37 12.34 -20.11
C THR A 77 -0.05 13.14 -18.88
N SER A 78 0.86 13.38 -17.93
CA SER A 78 0.56 14.18 -16.72
C SER A 78 0.25 15.63 -17.09
N ARG A 79 -0.83 16.18 -16.50
CA ARG A 79 -1.16 17.62 -16.62
C ARG A 79 -0.06 18.53 -16.07
N SER A 80 0.77 17.99 -15.18
CA SER A 80 1.90 18.71 -14.56
C SER A 80 3.23 18.46 -15.28
N PHE A 81 3.23 17.69 -16.38
CA PHE A 81 4.46 17.29 -17.07
C PHE A 81 5.36 18.48 -17.42
N SER A 82 4.83 19.46 -18.15
CA SER A 82 5.59 20.64 -18.60
C SER A 82 6.12 21.50 -17.45
N ILE A 83 5.44 21.52 -16.29
CA ILE A 83 5.87 22.29 -15.13
C ILE A 83 7.11 21.64 -14.51
N PHE A 84 7.11 20.31 -14.34
CA PHE A 84 8.25 19.58 -13.78
C PHE A 84 9.43 19.46 -14.75
N THR A 85 9.17 19.26 -16.05
CA THR A 85 10.24 19.14 -17.05
C THR A 85 10.80 20.50 -17.48
N GLY A 86 10.16 21.60 -17.11
CA GLY A 86 10.72 22.94 -17.26
C GLY A 86 11.98 23.19 -16.42
N GLY A 87 12.27 22.31 -15.46
CA GLY A 87 13.44 22.38 -14.59
C GLY A 87 13.18 23.18 -13.30
N GLY A 88 14.23 23.76 -12.74
CA GLY A 88 14.15 24.55 -11.50
C GLY A 88 14.21 23.70 -10.24
N TYR A 89 13.35 24.00 -9.27
CA TYR A 89 13.31 23.33 -7.97
C TYR A 89 12.00 22.55 -7.79
N PHE A 90 12.10 21.44 -7.09
CA PHE A 90 10.95 20.65 -6.64
C PHE A 90 11.19 20.17 -5.22
N ALA A 91 10.13 19.74 -4.52
CA ALA A 91 10.25 19.08 -3.24
C ALA A 91 9.64 17.67 -3.27
N VAL A 92 10.29 16.74 -2.56
CA VAL A 92 9.78 15.39 -2.28
C VAL A 92 9.20 15.40 -0.87
N ASN A 93 7.93 15.05 -0.74
CA ASN A 93 7.21 14.98 0.54
C ASN A 93 6.87 13.52 0.84
N ILE A 94 7.63 12.86 1.71
CA ILE A 94 7.45 11.42 2.02
C ILE A 94 6.35 11.28 3.06
N LEU A 95 5.29 10.55 2.73
CA LEU A 95 4.06 10.51 3.53
C LEU A 95 4.15 9.58 4.75
N SER A 96 3.51 9.99 5.84
CA SER A 96 3.26 9.12 6.99
C SER A 96 2.01 8.26 6.78
N SER A 97 1.93 7.16 7.52
CA SER A 97 0.80 6.21 7.53
C SER A 97 -0.57 6.85 7.78
N ARG A 98 -0.61 8.06 8.36
CA ARG A 98 -1.83 8.83 8.62
C ARG A 98 -2.27 9.73 7.45
N GLN A 99 -1.55 9.72 6.33
CA GLN A 99 -1.75 10.63 5.20
C GLN A 99 -2.30 9.93 3.95
N MET A 100 -3.11 8.87 4.13
CA MET A 100 -3.79 8.21 3.01
C MET A 100 -4.70 9.17 2.24
N ASP A 101 -5.45 10.03 2.94
CA ASP A 101 -6.34 11.00 2.30
C ASP A 101 -5.55 12.06 1.52
N VAL A 102 -4.40 12.49 2.04
CA VAL A 102 -3.47 13.40 1.35
C VAL A 102 -2.94 12.75 0.06
N SER A 103 -2.55 11.47 0.11
CA SER A 103 -2.14 10.72 -1.07
C SER A 103 -3.22 10.69 -2.16
N ARG A 104 -4.48 10.41 -1.77
CA ARG A 104 -5.65 10.38 -2.66
C ARG A 104 -5.98 11.76 -3.23
N HIS A 105 -5.91 12.79 -2.38
CA HIS A 105 -6.16 14.17 -2.77
C HIS A 105 -5.20 14.60 -3.87
N PHE A 106 -3.90 14.37 -3.68
CA PHE A 106 -2.88 14.78 -4.64
C PHE A 106 -2.75 13.86 -5.86
N SER A 107 -3.36 12.67 -5.87
CA SER A 107 -3.49 11.81 -7.06
C SER A 107 -4.73 12.15 -7.91
N SER A 108 -5.69 12.88 -7.34
CA SER A 108 -6.95 13.25 -8.01
C SER A 108 -6.78 14.19 -9.22
N LYS A 109 -7.88 14.35 -9.97
CA LYS A 109 -7.98 15.27 -11.11
C LYS A 109 -8.43 16.68 -10.73
N LEU A 110 -8.48 17.04 -9.44
CA LEU A 110 -8.83 18.39 -8.99
C LEU A 110 -7.95 19.47 -9.66
N GLU A 111 -8.53 20.66 -9.86
CA GLU A 111 -7.85 21.82 -10.46
C GLU A 111 -6.93 22.49 -9.43
N ASP A 112 -7.46 22.87 -8.27
CA ASP A 112 -6.67 23.41 -7.17
C ASP A 112 -6.50 22.39 -6.05
N LYS A 113 -5.39 21.65 -6.10
CA LYS A 113 -5.03 20.66 -5.06
C LYS A 113 -4.49 21.31 -3.79
N PHE A 114 -4.12 22.59 -3.81
CA PHE A 114 -3.45 23.25 -2.69
C PHE A 114 -4.41 24.05 -1.80
N ALA A 115 -5.64 24.32 -2.27
CA ALA A 115 -6.69 24.99 -1.49
C ALA A 115 -7.09 24.20 -0.23
N ASP A 116 -7.21 22.88 -0.35
CA ASP A 116 -7.72 22.00 0.72
C ASP A 116 -6.62 21.19 1.43
N SER A 117 -5.37 21.65 1.37
CA SER A 117 -4.23 20.99 2.02
C SER A 117 -3.41 21.98 2.84
N ALA A 118 -2.91 21.53 4.00
CA ALA A 118 -1.93 22.28 4.77
C ALA A 118 -0.52 22.10 4.17
N TRP A 119 0.16 23.21 3.91
CA TRP A 119 1.52 23.22 3.38
C TRP A 119 2.22 24.55 3.70
N THR A 120 3.54 24.52 3.65
CA THR A 120 4.40 25.69 3.85
C THR A 120 5.36 25.87 2.68
N LEU A 121 5.82 27.09 2.43
CA LEU A 121 6.79 27.33 1.35
C LEU A 121 8.20 26.88 1.78
N GLY A 122 8.82 26.02 0.96
CA GLY A 122 10.21 25.60 1.14
C GLY A 122 11.19 26.76 0.94
N LYS A 123 12.44 26.57 1.37
CA LYS A 123 13.53 27.54 1.16
C LYS A 123 13.79 27.81 -0.32
N TYR A 124 13.59 26.80 -1.16
CA TYR A 124 13.74 26.92 -2.62
C TYR A 124 12.41 27.13 -3.36
N GLY A 125 11.35 27.52 -2.65
CA GLY A 125 10.07 27.93 -3.25
C GLY A 125 9.10 26.79 -3.59
N SER A 126 9.49 25.52 -3.43
CA SER A 126 8.56 24.40 -3.62
C SER A 126 7.68 24.17 -2.37
N PRO A 127 6.37 23.86 -2.53
CA PRO A 127 5.49 23.57 -1.40
C PRO A 127 5.94 22.35 -0.58
N LEU A 128 5.97 22.47 0.75
CA LEU A 128 6.22 21.38 1.69
C LEU A 128 4.91 21.00 2.36
N ILE A 129 4.42 19.78 2.15
CA ILE A 129 3.15 19.31 2.69
C ILE A 129 3.32 18.97 4.18
N ASP A 130 2.43 19.48 5.02
CA ASP A 130 2.51 19.29 6.47
C ASP A 130 2.20 17.83 6.86
N GLY A 131 2.77 17.35 7.97
CA GLY A 131 2.56 15.99 8.49
C GLY A 131 3.38 14.88 7.80
N CYS A 132 4.19 15.21 6.80
CA CYS A 132 5.09 14.27 6.13
C CYS A 132 6.27 13.85 7.02
N LEU A 133 6.78 12.63 6.82
CA LEU A 133 7.95 12.10 7.54
C LEU A 133 9.27 12.66 7.04
N ALA A 134 9.31 13.14 5.80
CA ALA A 134 10.49 13.80 5.27
C ALA A 134 10.14 14.81 4.19
N HIS A 135 10.97 15.85 4.12
CA HIS A 135 10.97 16.84 3.05
C HIS A 135 12.36 16.87 2.42
N LEU A 136 12.46 16.65 1.11
CA LEU A 136 13.70 16.84 0.35
C LEU A 136 13.47 17.98 -0.64
N GLU A 137 14.19 19.09 -0.48
CA GLU A 137 14.17 20.20 -1.43
C GLU A 137 15.29 19.97 -2.45
N CYS A 138 14.90 19.83 -3.72
CA CYS A 138 15.76 19.36 -4.80
C CYS A 138 15.85 20.39 -5.93
N GLU A 139 17.02 20.48 -6.53
CA GLU A 139 17.24 21.13 -7.82
C GLU A 139 17.21 20.06 -8.92
N THR A 140 16.47 20.29 -10.00
CA THR A 140 16.45 19.35 -11.14
C THR A 140 17.85 19.28 -11.75
N ASN A 141 18.44 18.08 -11.71
CA ASN A 141 19.79 17.83 -12.19
C ASN A 141 19.80 17.31 -13.63
N THR A 142 19.04 16.24 -13.90
CA THR A 142 19.02 15.59 -15.22
C THR A 142 17.63 15.06 -15.52
N LEU A 143 17.20 15.16 -16.79
CA LEU A 143 16.01 14.50 -17.33
C LEU A 143 16.47 13.35 -18.24
N VAL A 144 15.96 12.15 -18.01
CA VAL A 144 16.31 10.95 -18.77
C VAL A 144 15.06 10.35 -19.39
N GLU A 145 15.16 9.96 -20.66
CA GLU A 145 14.10 9.29 -21.39
C GLU A 145 13.81 7.90 -20.80
N GLY A 146 12.54 7.61 -20.48
CA GLY A 146 12.11 6.38 -19.82
C GLY A 146 10.85 5.79 -20.46
N GLY A 147 10.77 5.79 -21.79
CA GLY A 147 9.58 5.34 -22.54
C GLY A 147 8.41 6.32 -22.43
N ASP A 148 7.28 5.87 -21.88
CA ASP A 148 6.08 6.68 -21.66
C ASP A 148 6.21 7.64 -20.46
N HIS A 149 7.33 7.57 -19.73
CA HIS A 149 7.73 8.46 -18.66
C HIS A 149 9.03 9.20 -18.96
N VAL A 150 9.25 10.29 -18.24
CA VAL A 150 10.57 10.93 -18.08
C VAL A 150 11.04 10.71 -16.65
N ILE A 151 12.27 10.23 -16.50
CA ILE A 151 12.96 10.08 -15.22
C ILE A 151 13.59 11.43 -14.88
N ILE A 152 13.27 11.95 -13.70
CA ILE A 152 13.80 13.21 -13.19
C ILE A 152 14.78 12.87 -12.06
N ILE A 153 16.05 13.19 -12.28
CA ILE A 153 17.11 13.10 -11.28
C ILE A 153 17.24 14.47 -10.61
N GLY A 154 17.15 14.50 -9.28
CA GLY A 154 17.26 15.72 -8.48
C GLY A 154 18.47 15.70 -7.56
N LEU A 155 19.17 16.84 -7.50
CA LEU A 155 20.20 17.12 -6.50
C LEU A 155 19.54 17.66 -5.22
N VAL A 156 19.66 16.93 -4.12
CA VAL A 156 19.08 17.34 -2.84
C VAL A 156 19.89 18.51 -2.28
N LYS A 157 19.24 19.67 -2.11
CA LYS A 157 19.85 20.89 -1.56
C LYS A 157 19.58 21.03 -0.07
N ARG A 158 18.48 20.45 0.42
CA ARG A 158 18.10 20.44 1.83
C ARG A 158 17.19 19.26 2.13
N ALA A 159 17.36 18.68 3.32
CA ALA A 159 16.52 17.59 3.81
C ALA A 159 16.01 17.88 5.23
N ARG A 160 14.81 17.39 5.54
CA ARG A 160 14.24 17.29 6.91
C ARG A 160 13.66 15.90 7.10
N ARG A 161 13.75 15.39 8.33
CA ARG A 161 13.23 14.09 8.77
C ARG A 161 12.41 14.30 10.04
N PHE A 162 11.34 13.53 10.17
CA PHE A 162 10.47 13.44 11.34
C PHE A 162 10.29 11.96 11.72
N GLU A 163 9.87 11.71 12.96
CA GLU A 163 9.53 10.37 13.44
C GLU A 163 8.13 9.95 13.00
N GLY A 164 7.92 8.64 12.86
CA GLY A 164 6.62 8.04 12.54
C GLY A 164 6.73 6.87 11.57
N MET A 165 5.58 6.23 11.29
CA MET A 165 5.50 5.08 10.38
C MET A 165 5.15 5.56 8.96
N PRO A 166 5.87 5.15 7.91
CA PRO A 166 5.59 5.56 6.54
C PRO A 166 4.28 4.97 6.01
N LEU A 167 3.67 5.66 5.06
CA LEU A 167 2.59 5.10 4.24
C LEU A 167 3.22 4.25 3.13
N LEU A 168 2.84 2.99 3.05
CA LEU A 168 3.31 2.06 2.03
C LEU A 168 2.26 1.86 0.94
N PHE A 169 2.74 1.47 -0.24
CA PHE A 169 1.94 1.00 -1.36
C PHE A 169 2.51 -0.30 -1.89
N SER A 170 1.70 -1.35 -1.92
CA SER A 170 2.06 -2.66 -2.48
C SER A 170 0.82 -3.36 -2.99
N GLN A 171 0.94 -4.08 -4.11
CA GLN A 171 -0.14 -4.84 -4.75
C GLN A 171 -1.44 -4.02 -4.95
N GLY A 172 -1.30 -2.74 -5.28
CA GLY A 172 -2.42 -1.82 -5.51
C GLY A 172 -3.09 -1.27 -4.24
N GLN A 173 -2.48 -1.46 -3.07
CA GLN A 173 -3.08 -1.16 -1.76
C GLN A 173 -2.19 -0.27 -0.90
N TYR A 174 -2.84 0.58 -0.11
CA TYR A 174 -2.21 1.25 1.02
C TYR A 174 -1.95 0.26 2.15
N SER A 175 -0.75 0.33 2.70
CA SER A 175 -0.29 -0.50 3.81
C SER A 175 0.53 0.30 4.81
N VAL A 176 0.82 -0.29 5.96
CA VAL A 176 1.78 0.20 6.95
C VAL A 176 2.91 -0.81 7.09
N PRO A 177 4.12 -0.38 7.46
CA PRO A 177 5.18 -1.34 7.75
C PRO A 177 4.88 -2.08 9.04
N GLU A 178 5.21 -3.36 9.03
CA GLU A 178 5.28 -4.19 10.22
C GLU A 178 6.73 -4.63 10.42
N SER A 179 7.17 -4.69 11.67
CA SER A 179 8.50 -5.19 12.00
C SER A 179 8.59 -6.67 11.65
N HIS A 180 9.70 -7.08 11.02
CA HIS A 180 9.91 -8.47 10.68
C HIS A 180 10.03 -9.31 11.97
N PRO A 181 9.37 -10.49 12.09
CA PRO A 181 9.40 -11.28 13.31
C PRO A 181 10.81 -11.59 13.82
N GLU A 182 11.75 -11.89 12.92
CA GLU A 182 13.16 -12.16 13.27
C GLU A 182 13.95 -10.94 13.76
N THR A 183 13.41 -9.73 13.59
CA THR A 183 14.02 -8.50 14.13
C THR A 183 13.48 -8.13 15.52
N SER A 184 12.57 -8.94 16.06
CA SER A 184 12.11 -8.78 17.44
C SER A 184 13.28 -9.10 18.38
N PRO A 185 13.58 -8.25 19.37
CA PRO A 185 14.69 -8.49 20.28
C PRO A 185 14.54 -9.84 20.98
N THR A 186 15.49 -10.75 20.76
CA THR A 186 15.54 -12.03 21.46
C THR A 186 15.81 -11.76 22.95
N PRO A 187 15.02 -12.33 23.88
CA PRO A 187 15.22 -12.12 25.32
C PRO A 187 16.62 -12.49 25.82
N GLU A 188 17.31 -13.37 25.09
CA GLU A 188 18.61 -13.94 25.46
C GLU A 188 19.76 -12.92 25.45
N ALA A 189 19.64 -11.79 24.72
CA ALA A 189 20.71 -10.79 24.64
C ALA A 189 20.70 -9.80 25.81
N SER A 190 19.62 -9.71 26.59
CA SER A 190 19.60 -8.97 27.84
C SER A 190 19.86 -9.95 28.98
N GLY A 191 21.10 -10.01 29.47
CA GLY A 191 21.48 -10.72 30.70
C GLY A 191 20.82 -10.19 31.98
N ALA A 192 19.64 -9.57 31.88
CA ALA A 192 18.78 -9.20 32.98
C ALA A 192 17.75 -10.32 33.17
N VAL A 193 17.98 -11.13 34.20
CA VAL A 193 16.95 -12.00 34.78
C VAL A 193 15.87 -11.07 35.33
N SER A 194 14.77 -10.90 34.61
CA SER A 194 13.51 -10.44 35.20
C SER A 194 12.55 -11.62 35.25
N ASP A 195 12.11 -11.94 36.46
CA ASP A 195 11.11 -12.93 36.86
C ASP A 195 9.69 -12.64 36.32
N THR A 196 9.58 -12.09 35.12
CA THR A 196 8.32 -11.94 34.39
C THR A 196 8.35 -12.95 33.25
N THR A 197 7.64 -14.05 33.49
CA THR A 197 7.20 -15.04 32.51
C THR A 197 7.26 -14.58 31.06
N SER A 198 7.94 -15.39 30.24
CA SER A 198 8.09 -15.34 28.79
C SER A 198 6.76 -15.41 27.99
N GLU A 199 5.67 -14.86 28.50
CA GLU A 199 4.46 -14.59 27.73
C GLU A 199 4.53 -13.15 27.24
N GLY A 200 4.76 -12.96 25.94
CA GLY A 200 4.77 -11.64 25.32
C GLY A 200 3.55 -10.80 25.73
N THR A 201 3.69 -9.48 25.77
CA THR A 201 2.57 -8.57 26.09
C THR A 201 1.34 -8.89 25.22
N ILE A 202 0.14 -8.57 25.70
CA ILE A 202 -1.10 -8.78 24.93
C ILE A 202 -1.02 -8.18 23.51
N VAL A 203 -0.31 -7.07 23.34
CA VAL A 203 -0.09 -6.42 22.04
C VAL A 203 0.77 -7.29 21.12
N SER A 204 1.85 -7.87 21.65
CA SER A 204 2.73 -8.79 20.90
C SER A 204 2.01 -10.07 20.47
N GLN A 205 1.19 -10.64 21.36
CA GLN A 205 0.42 -11.86 21.08
C GLN A 205 -0.65 -11.61 20.01
N ILE A 206 -1.35 -10.47 20.06
CA ILE A 206 -2.32 -10.07 19.02
C ILE A 206 -1.61 -9.92 17.68
N PHE A 207 -0.43 -9.27 17.67
CA PHE A 207 0.34 -9.04 16.46
C PHE A 207 0.81 -10.36 15.83
N GLU A 208 1.42 -11.25 16.60
CA GLU A 208 1.92 -12.53 16.11
C GLU A 208 0.79 -13.43 15.59
N ALA A 209 -0.32 -13.50 16.31
CA ALA A 209 -1.50 -14.25 15.88
C ALA A 209 -2.09 -13.68 14.58
N HIS A 210 -2.16 -12.35 14.43
CA HIS A 210 -2.63 -11.72 13.21
C HIS A 210 -1.77 -12.09 12.00
N ASN A 211 -0.45 -12.00 12.14
CA ASN A 211 0.48 -12.21 11.04
C ASN A 211 0.49 -13.66 10.55
N LEU A 212 0.48 -14.61 11.48
CA LEU A 212 0.42 -16.05 11.15
C LEU A 212 -0.92 -16.44 10.51
N LEU A 213 -2.03 -15.89 11.00
CA LEU A 213 -3.35 -16.18 10.41
C LEU A 213 -3.51 -15.53 9.02
N SER A 214 -2.96 -14.32 8.82
CA SER A 214 -3.06 -13.61 7.55
C SER A 214 -2.24 -14.29 6.45
N SER A 215 -1.05 -14.81 6.75
CA SER A 215 -0.20 -15.48 5.75
C SER A 215 -0.84 -16.77 5.22
N VAL A 216 -1.41 -17.59 6.10
CA VAL A 216 -2.13 -18.81 5.71
C VAL A 216 -3.42 -18.48 4.97
N PHE A 217 -4.07 -17.35 5.27
CA PHE A 217 -5.23 -16.90 4.52
C PHE A 217 -4.90 -16.51 3.07
N ASP A 218 -3.75 -15.88 2.82
CA ASP A 218 -3.31 -15.53 1.48
C ASP A 218 -3.08 -16.75 0.58
N GLU A 219 -2.67 -17.89 1.14
CA GLU A 219 -2.60 -19.17 0.42
C GLU A 219 -3.99 -19.67 -0.02
N HIS A 220 -4.98 -19.61 0.86
CA HIS A 220 -6.34 -20.05 0.55
C HIS A 220 -7.03 -19.16 -0.51
N ARG A 221 -6.75 -17.85 -0.50
CA ARG A 221 -7.23 -16.90 -1.51
C ARG A 221 -6.60 -17.20 -2.88
N ARG A 222 -5.29 -17.46 -2.93
CA ARG A 222 -4.58 -17.84 -4.17
C ARG A 222 -5.13 -19.13 -4.78
N ALA A 223 -5.56 -20.09 -3.97
CA ALA A 223 -6.15 -21.35 -4.45
C ALA A 223 -7.45 -21.20 -5.27
N GLU A 224 -8.12 -20.04 -5.20
CA GLU A 224 -9.30 -19.72 -6.03
C GLU A 224 -8.94 -18.97 -7.33
N GLY A 225 -7.65 -18.74 -7.61
CA GLY A 225 -7.19 -18.00 -8.79
C GLY A 225 -7.67 -16.54 -8.78
N VAL A 226 -7.69 -15.92 -7.60
CA VAL A 226 -8.14 -14.54 -7.39
C VAL A 226 -7.08 -13.78 -6.60
N ASP A 227 -6.57 -12.70 -7.19
CA ASP A 227 -5.67 -11.80 -6.48
C ASP A 227 -6.40 -10.98 -5.40
N ILE A 228 -5.64 -10.25 -4.58
CA ILE A 228 -6.19 -9.56 -3.41
C ILE A 228 -7.14 -8.42 -3.81
N SER A 229 -6.87 -7.76 -4.93
CA SER A 229 -7.64 -6.65 -5.47
C SER A 229 -9.00 -7.14 -5.97
N VAL A 230 -9.00 -8.21 -6.77
CA VAL A 230 -10.22 -8.87 -7.26
C VAL A 230 -11.06 -9.41 -6.11
N ALA A 231 -10.44 -10.04 -5.10
CA ALA A 231 -11.14 -10.56 -3.93
C ALA A 231 -11.84 -9.44 -3.12
N ARG A 232 -11.20 -8.28 -2.97
CA ARG A 232 -11.79 -7.11 -2.29
C ARG A 232 -12.95 -6.49 -3.06
N VAL A 233 -12.83 -6.33 -4.38
CA VAL A 233 -13.93 -5.84 -5.22
C VAL A 233 -15.12 -6.78 -5.16
N LEU A 234 -14.90 -8.10 -5.24
CA LEU A 234 -15.94 -9.11 -5.05
C LEU A 234 -16.61 -9.01 -3.68
N ALA A 235 -15.83 -8.87 -2.61
CA ALA A 235 -16.36 -8.77 -1.25
C ALA A 235 -17.21 -7.50 -1.08
N CYS A 236 -16.71 -6.35 -1.54
CA CYS A 236 -17.42 -5.07 -1.45
C CYS A 236 -18.76 -5.10 -2.19
N LEU A 237 -18.78 -5.65 -3.42
CA LEU A 237 -19.99 -5.73 -4.25
C LEU A 237 -20.98 -6.81 -3.82
N TYR A 238 -20.54 -7.75 -2.98
CA TYR A 238 -21.43 -8.72 -2.35
C TYR A 238 -22.30 -8.04 -1.29
N ASP A 239 -21.69 -7.17 -0.48
CA ASP A 239 -22.34 -6.46 0.63
C ASP A 239 -23.08 -5.19 0.18
N ALA A 240 -22.58 -4.49 -0.86
CA ALA A 240 -23.14 -3.26 -1.39
C ALA A 240 -23.31 -3.32 -2.92
N LYS A 241 -24.55 -3.20 -3.41
CA LYS A 241 -24.85 -3.25 -4.85
C LYS A 241 -24.81 -1.85 -5.48
N GLY A 242 -24.44 -1.78 -6.76
CA GLY A 242 -24.59 -0.58 -7.57
C GLY A 242 -23.52 0.49 -7.34
N LEU A 243 -22.41 0.13 -6.69
CA LEU A 243 -21.28 1.03 -6.53
C LEU A 243 -20.64 1.34 -7.89
N LYS A 244 -20.19 2.59 -8.05
CA LYS A 244 -19.35 3.03 -9.17
C LYS A 244 -17.88 2.74 -8.87
N SER A 245 -17.03 2.76 -9.92
CA SER A 245 -15.58 2.52 -9.79
C SER A 245 -14.91 3.36 -8.69
N ASP A 246 -15.16 4.67 -8.68
CA ASP A 246 -14.56 5.58 -7.67
C ASP A 246 -15.01 5.27 -6.24
N GLN A 247 -16.28 4.85 -6.08
CA GLN A 247 -16.82 4.45 -4.78
C GLN A 247 -16.21 3.12 -4.31
N LEU A 248 -15.94 2.19 -5.23
CA LEU A 248 -15.26 0.93 -4.93
C LEU A 248 -13.80 1.16 -4.53
N ALA A 249 -13.08 2.00 -5.26
CA ALA A 249 -11.69 2.33 -4.93
C ALA A 249 -11.61 2.92 -3.51
N ALA A 250 -12.54 3.82 -3.16
CA ALA A 250 -12.65 4.38 -1.82
C ALA A 250 -12.94 3.30 -0.76
N ALA A 251 -13.94 2.44 -0.99
CA ALA A 251 -14.40 1.44 -0.04
C ALA A 251 -13.44 0.24 0.15
N THR A 252 -12.68 -0.11 -0.88
CA THR A 252 -11.72 -1.24 -0.86
C THR A 252 -10.29 -0.81 -0.52
N TYR A 253 -10.06 0.50 -0.44
CA TYR A 253 -8.75 1.11 -0.29
C TYR A 253 -7.75 0.75 -1.39
N LEU A 254 -8.26 0.40 -2.57
CA LEU A 254 -7.47 0.14 -3.77
C LEU A 254 -7.18 1.44 -4.52
N GLY A 255 -6.06 1.45 -5.26
CA GLY A 255 -5.81 2.47 -6.28
C GLY A 255 -6.90 2.47 -7.36
N GLN A 256 -7.17 3.63 -7.97
CA GLN A 256 -8.23 3.76 -8.97
C GLN A 256 -7.99 2.84 -10.18
N ARG A 257 -6.76 2.81 -10.71
CA ARG A 257 -6.40 1.92 -11.82
C ARG A 257 -6.47 0.44 -11.43
N ASP A 258 -6.01 0.06 -10.24
CA ASP A 258 -6.08 -1.34 -9.78
C ASP A 258 -7.54 -1.79 -9.57
N THR A 259 -8.40 -0.86 -9.16
CA THR A 259 -9.85 -1.08 -9.09
C THR A 259 -10.44 -1.32 -10.48
N GLU A 260 -10.08 -0.50 -11.47
CA GLU A 260 -10.53 -0.64 -12.87
C GLU A 260 -10.03 -1.94 -13.52
N ASP A 261 -8.78 -2.34 -13.24
CA ASP A 261 -8.20 -3.58 -13.71
C ASP A 261 -8.93 -4.79 -13.10
N ALA A 262 -9.18 -4.76 -11.79
CA ALA A 262 -9.96 -5.79 -11.10
C ALA A 262 -11.41 -5.88 -11.62
N ILE A 263 -12.08 -4.74 -11.87
CA ILE A 263 -13.41 -4.70 -12.48
C ILE A 263 -13.38 -5.33 -13.87
N THR A 264 -12.39 -4.98 -14.70
CA THR A 264 -12.32 -5.51 -16.07
C THR A 264 -12.09 -7.02 -16.06
N GLU A 265 -11.23 -7.51 -15.17
CA GLU A 265 -11.00 -8.95 -15.02
C GLU A 265 -12.27 -9.69 -14.59
N LEU A 266 -13.02 -9.13 -13.64
CA LEU A 266 -14.30 -9.71 -13.20
C LEU A 266 -15.35 -9.74 -14.30
N VAL A 267 -15.42 -8.69 -15.13
CA VAL A 267 -16.32 -8.65 -16.30
C VAL A 267 -15.89 -9.68 -17.34
N ARG A 268 -14.59 -9.78 -17.64
CA ARG A 268 -14.03 -10.77 -18.59
C ARG A 268 -14.36 -12.20 -18.17
N ARG A 269 -14.34 -12.48 -16.86
CA ARG A 269 -14.70 -13.78 -16.29
C ARG A 269 -16.21 -14.00 -16.11
N SER A 270 -17.06 -13.07 -16.57
CA SER A 270 -18.52 -13.11 -16.37
C SER A 270 -18.97 -13.17 -14.90
N LEU A 271 -18.15 -12.67 -13.97
CA LEU A 271 -18.45 -12.62 -12.54
C LEU A 271 -19.13 -11.30 -12.13
N LEU A 272 -19.06 -10.29 -13.00
CA LEU A 272 -19.55 -8.95 -12.76
C LEU A 272 -20.25 -8.40 -14.00
N VAL A 273 -21.32 -7.65 -13.81
CA VAL A 273 -21.96 -6.84 -14.86
C VAL A 273 -21.90 -5.36 -14.52
N ASN A 274 -21.67 -4.55 -15.56
CA ASN A 274 -21.64 -3.09 -15.49
C ASN A 274 -22.83 -2.52 -16.27
N ASN A 275 -23.82 -2.01 -15.56
CA ASN A 275 -25.01 -1.39 -16.14
C ASN A 275 -24.93 0.12 -15.96
N GLN A 276 -24.58 0.86 -17.01
CA GLN A 276 -24.45 2.33 -16.97
C GLN A 276 -23.55 2.86 -15.85
N GLY A 277 -22.45 2.15 -15.55
CA GLY A 277 -21.50 2.52 -14.50
C GLY A 277 -21.84 1.96 -13.11
N GLN A 278 -22.99 1.31 -12.95
CA GLN A 278 -23.35 0.61 -11.71
C GLN A 278 -22.93 -0.86 -11.78
N LEU A 279 -22.09 -1.27 -10.83
CA LEU A 279 -21.50 -2.59 -10.81
C LEU A 279 -22.30 -3.54 -9.92
N SER A 280 -22.53 -4.77 -10.39
CA SER A 280 -23.21 -5.80 -9.62
C SER A 280 -22.74 -7.20 -9.97
N LEU A 281 -22.64 -8.07 -8.96
CA LEU A 281 -22.22 -9.47 -9.14
C LEU A 281 -23.27 -10.28 -9.90
N THR A 282 -22.80 -11.12 -10.83
CA THR A 282 -23.60 -12.19 -11.45
C THR A 282 -23.87 -13.32 -10.45
N PRO A 283 -24.79 -14.26 -10.74
CA PRO A 283 -24.96 -15.47 -9.93
C PRO A 283 -23.63 -16.24 -9.74
N GLU A 284 -22.82 -16.33 -10.80
CA GLU A 284 -21.49 -16.94 -10.79
C GLU A 284 -20.52 -16.17 -9.90
N GLY A 285 -20.50 -14.84 -9.99
CA GLY A 285 -19.69 -13.99 -9.11
C GLY A 285 -20.05 -14.16 -7.63
N ARG A 286 -21.34 -14.32 -7.32
CA ARG A 286 -21.80 -14.63 -5.94
C ARG A 286 -21.30 -16.00 -5.47
N LYS A 287 -21.37 -17.02 -6.32
CA LYS A 287 -20.86 -18.37 -5.99
C LYS A 287 -19.36 -18.34 -5.66
N VAL A 288 -18.56 -17.62 -6.46
CA VAL A 288 -17.11 -17.46 -6.18
C VAL A 288 -16.88 -16.77 -4.84
N ARG A 289 -17.60 -15.68 -4.55
CA ARG A 289 -17.48 -15.00 -3.25
C ARG A 289 -17.90 -15.88 -2.07
N GLU A 290 -18.96 -16.67 -2.24
CA GLU A 290 -19.45 -17.61 -1.22
C GLU A 290 -18.46 -18.76 -0.99
N ALA A 291 -17.79 -19.25 -2.03
CA ALA A 291 -16.72 -20.23 -1.91
C ALA A 291 -15.53 -19.66 -1.09
N ILE A 292 -15.08 -18.44 -1.41
CA ILE A 292 -14.04 -17.74 -0.63
C ILE A 292 -14.48 -17.57 0.83
N LYS A 293 -15.73 -17.15 1.07
CA LYS A 293 -16.28 -16.99 2.42
C LYS A 293 -16.32 -18.31 3.18
N ARG A 294 -16.74 -19.40 2.54
CA ARG A 294 -16.80 -20.73 3.15
C ARG A 294 -15.41 -21.22 3.54
N ARG A 295 -14.43 -21.12 2.64
CA ARG A 295 -13.04 -21.49 2.96
C ARG A 295 -12.50 -20.68 4.13
N TRP A 296 -12.82 -19.39 4.22
CA TRP A 296 -12.45 -18.58 5.37
C TRP A 296 -13.09 -19.06 6.67
N GLN A 297 -14.38 -19.40 6.64
CA GLN A 297 -15.09 -19.94 7.80
C GLN A 297 -14.52 -21.29 8.24
N ASP A 298 -14.27 -22.19 7.29
CA ASP A 298 -13.70 -23.52 7.55
C ASP A 298 -12.28 -23.39 8.13
N PHE A 299 -11.46 -22.50 7.56
CA PHE A 299 -10.13 -22.17 8.08
C PHE A 299 -10.21 -21.61 9.49
N GLN A 300 -11.04 -20.59 9.72
CA GLN A 300 -11.20 -19.99 11.04
C GLN A 300 -11.66 -21.04 12.07
N GLN A 301 -12.61 -21.90 11.71
CA GLN A 301 -13.10 -22.96 12.57
C GLN A 301 -12.01 -23.98 12.91
N ALA A 302 -11.16 -24.32 11.95
CA ALA A 302 -9.99 -25.18 12.19
C ALA A 302 -8.97 -24.52 13.12
N GLN A 303 -8.70 -23.22 12.96
CA GLN A 303 -7.72 -22.49 13.78
C GLN A 303 -8.17 -22.32 15.24
N ILE A 304 -9.47 -22.15 15.48
CA ILE A 304 -10.02 -22.02 16.84
C ILE A 304 -10.48 -23.36 17.44
N ALA A 305 -10.30 -24.46 16.70
CA ALA A 305 -10.69 -25.78 17.17
C ALA A 305 -9.93 -26.13 18.46
N GLY A 306 -10.67 -26.52 19.50
CA GLY A 306 -10.10 -26.83 20.81
C GLY A 306 -10.02 -25.66 21.79
N ILE A 307 -10.34 -24.42 21.36
CA ILE A 307 -10.47 -23.28 22.28
C ILE A 307 -11.89 -23.25 22.87
N PRO A 308 -12.07 -23.18 24.20
CA PRO A 308 -13.39 -23.09 24.81
C PRO A 308 -14.18 -21.86 24.33
N GLU A 309 -15.48 -22.02 24.12
CA GLU A 309 -16.36 -20.94 23.63
C GLU A 309 -16.37 -19.72 24.57
N ALA A 310 -16.27 -19.96 25.89
CA ALA A 310 -16.21 -18.91 26.90
C ALA A 310 -14.93 -18.04 26.77
N ASP A 311 -13.81 -18.66 26.42
CA ASP A 311 -12.53 -17.98 26.23
C ASP A 311 -12.54 -17.17 24.94
N LEU A 312 -13.04 -17.76 23.83
CA LEU A 312 -13.24 -17.04 22.57
C LEU A 312 -14.11 -15.80 22.75
N LYS A 313 -15.26 -15.93 23.44
CA LYS A 313 -16.15 -14.79 23.73
C LYS A 313 -15.45 -13.72 24.57
N SER A 314 -14.66 -14.13 25.55
CA SER A 314 -13.91 -13.20 26.42
C SER A 314 -12.82 -12.46 25.66
N THR A 315 -12.07 -13.16 24.80
CA THR A 315 -11.05 -12.58 23.91
C THR A 315 -11.66 -11.59 22.93
N ILE A 316 -12.74 -11.96 22.22
CA ILE A 316 -13.43 -11.06 21.28
C ILE A 316 -13.88 -9.78 22.00
N ARG A 317 -14.49 -9.90 23.19
CA ARG A 317 -14.93 -8.75 23.99
C ARG A 317 -13.76 -7.84 24.37
N ALA A 318 -12.63 -8.40 24.77
CA ALA A 318 -11.43 -7.64 25.11
C ALA A 318 -10.88 -6.88 23.89
N LEU A 319 -10.75 -7.57 22.75
CA LEU A 319 -10.28 -6.97 21.49
C LEU A 319 -11.22 -5.86 21.00
N SER A 320 -12.54 -6.07 21.02
CA SER A 320 -13.51 -5.05 20.64
C SER A 320 -13.37 -3.78 21.50
N LYS A 321 -13.21 -3.94 22.82
CA LYS A 321 -13.02 -2.79 23.71
C LYS A 321 -11.72 -2.03 23.39
N LEU A 322 -10.63 -2.73 23.11
CA LEU A 322 -9.37 -2.11 22.71
C LEU A 322 -9.51 -1.35 21.38
N ILE A 323 -10.20 -1.93 20.40
CA ILE A 323 -10.47 -1.29 19.10
C ILE A 323 -11.28 0.00 19.29
N ASP A 324 -12.37 -0.06 20.06
CA ASP A 324 -13.26 1.09 20.27
C ASP A 324 -12.54 2.25 20.96
N GLN A 325 -11.72 1.95 21.97
CA GLN A 325 -10.92 2.94 22.69
C GLN A 325 -9.91 3.66 21.79
N ASN A 326 -9.33 2.97 20.82
CA ASN A 326 -8.30 3.56 19.96
C ASN A 326 -8.88 4.25 18.72
N LYS A 327 -10.06 3.82 18.23
CA LYS A 327 -10.79 4.53 17.17
C LYS A 327 -11.25 5.93 17.58
N THR A 328 -11.48 6.16 18.88
CA THR A 328 -11.85 7.50 19.39
C THR A 328 -10.66 8.45 19.55
N MET A 329 -9.43 7.94 19.43
CA MET A 329 -8.19 8.72 19.58
C MET A 329 -7.53 9.10 18.24
N GLN A 330 -8.02 8.61 17.12
CA GLN A 330 -7.58 8.92 15.76
C GLN A 330 -8.50 9.94 15.11
#